data_AF-A0A3R7Y5Y3-F1
#
_entry.id   AF-A0A3R7Y5Y3-F1
#
_cell.length_a   1.000
_cell.length_b   1.000
_cell.length_c   1.000
_cell.angle_alpha   90.00
_cell.angle_beta   90.00
_cell.angle_gamma   90.00
#
_symmetry.space_group_name_H-M   'P 1'
#
loop_
_entity.id
_entity.type
_entity.pdbx_description
1 polymer ?
#
loop_
_entity_poly.entity_id
_entity_poly.type
_entity_poly.pdbx_seq_one_letter_code
_entity_poly.pdbx_strand_id
1 'polypeptide(L)'
;MEAWESVARALAAQVDFDRPHFDGKKAQSRFAILLRDHRDNNNAPMRAVSACTGEDSAEKMDLLEDISRLERSSTLAASGNQVDEAKEANDVPRSTTDDRDDAVATAAAHVNEEAQASVQDVPRKRKLDDDDDDDGDSSASGKLLKLVGLMNEASKHERDLRRFMFEREVEERKRDRDAQTQQIQMLQHSLTAVLDALIKKL
;
A
#
# COMPACT_ATOMS: atom_id res chain seq x y z
N MET A 1 -11.38 31.66 -11.38
CA MET A 1 -12.40 30.78 -12.02
C MET A 1 -12.03 30.44 -13.46
N GLU A 2 -11.35 31.36 -14.16
CA GLU A 2 -10.91 31.26 -15.56
C GLU A 2 -10.22 29.94 -15.96
N ALA A 3 -9.34 29.39 -15.10
CA ALA A 3 -8.68 28.11 -15.40
C ALA A 3 -9.70 26.96 -15.55
N TRP A 4 -10.68 26.88 -14.64
CA TRP A 4 -11.73 25.88 -14.72
C TRP A 4 -12.73 26.15 -15.84
N GLU A 5 -12.99 27.42 -16.17
CA GLU A 5 -13.76 27.77 -17.36
C GLU A 5 -13.04 27.36 -18.65
N SER A 6 -11.71 27.45 -18.69
CA SER A 6 -10.92 26.94 -19.82
C SER A 6 -11.01 25.42 -19.92
N VAL A 7 -10.97 24.70 -18.80
CA VAL A 7 -11.20 23.26 -18.76
C VAL A 7 -12.61 22.91 -19.23
N ALA A 8 -13.62 23.65 -18.78
CA ALA A 8 -15.00 23.44 -19.20
C ALA A 8 -15.20 23.69 -20.70
N ARG A 9 -14.59 24.74 -21.25
CA ARG A 9 -14.58 25.03 -22.69
C ARG A 9 -13.87 23.94 -23.49
N ALA A 10 -12.72 23.46 -23.03
CA ALA A 10 -11.98 22.40 -23.69
C ALA A 10 -12.77 21.08 -23.69
N LEU A 11 -13.46 20.75 -22.60
CA LEU A 11 -14.33 19.58 -22.51
C LEU A 11 -15.56 19.73 -23.41
N ALA A 12 -16.19 20.92 -23.45
CA ALA A 12 -17.32 21.19 -24.34
C ALA A 12 -16.95 21.14 -25.84
N ALA A 13 -15.67 21.28 -26.18
CA ALA A 13 -15.18 21.15 -27.56
C ALA A 13 -14.91 19.69 -27.99
N GLN A 14 -14.98 18.73 -27.06
CA GLN A 14 -14.87 17.30 -27.37
C GLN A 14 -16.17 16.81 -27.99
N VAL A 15 -16.07 16.06 -29.10
CA VAL A 15 -17.23 15.57 -29.87
C VAL A 15 -18.13 14.66 -29.05
N ASP A 16 -17.57 13.90 -28.11
CA ASP A 16 -18.31 12.92 -27.30
C ASP A 16 -18.73 13.47 -25.92
N PHE A 17 -18.59 14.78 -25.68
CA PHE A 17 -18.92 15.39 -24.40
C PHE A 17 -20.34 15.97 -24.40
N ASP A 18 -21.32 15.11 -24.18
CA ASP A 18 -22.75 15.43 -24.24
C ASP A 18 -23.30 16.10 -22.97
N ARG A 19 -22.56 17.02 -22.36
CA ARG A 19 -23.07 17.81 -21.21
C ARG A 19 -23.32 19.26 -21.59
N PRO A 20 -24.56 19.61 -21.98
CA PRO A 20 -24.97 20.99 -22.19
C PRO A 20 -24.72 21.85 -20.95
N HIS A 21 -24.29 23.10 -21.15
CA HIS A 21 -24.06 24.08 -20.10
C HIS A 21 -23.03 23.62 -19.03
N PHE A 22 -22.00 22.89 -19.45
CA PHE A 22 -20.88 22.56 -18.57
C PHE A 22 -20.02 23.80 -18.32
N ASP A 23 -19.91 24.21 -17.07
CA ASP A 23 -19.21 25.42 -16.65
C ASP A 23 -18.01 25.10 -15.75
N GLY A 24 -17.18 26.11 -15.47
CA GLY A 24 -15.99 25.94 -14.64
C GLY A 24 -16.30 25.47 -13.22
N LYS A 25 -17.46 25.84 -12.66
CA LYS A 25 -17.87 25.42 -11.32
C LYS A 25 -18.19 23.92 -11.28
N LYS A 26 -18.87 23.41 -12.29
CA LYS A 26 -19.14 21.98 -12.49
C LYS A 26 -17.85 21.22 -12.73
N ALA A 27 -16.94 21.75 -13.54
CA ALA A 27 -15.61 21.15 -13.75
C ALA A 27 -14.84 20.99 -12.44
N GLN A 28 -14.75 22.07 -11.64
CA GLN A 28 -14.09 22.06 -10.34
C GLN A 28 -14.75 21.07 -9.36
N SER A 29 -16.09 21.08 -9.26
CA SER A 29 -16.81 20.18 -8.37
C SER A 29 -16.61 18.71 -8.75
N ARG A 30 -16.66 18.39 -10.06
CA ARG A 30 -16.41 17.04 -10.55
C ARG A 30 -14.97 16.59 -10.30
N PHE A 31 -14.01 17.47 -10.51
CA PHE A 31 -12.60 17.17 -10.25
C PHE A 31 -12.35 16.93 -8.75
N ALA A 32 -12.96 17.71 -7.86
CA ALA A 32 -12.86 17.50 -6.42
C ALA A 32 -13.42 16.14 -5.97
N ILE A 33 -14.54 15.70 -6.55
CA ILE A 33 -15.10 14.36 -6.31
C ILE A 33 -14.13 13.29 -6.82
N LEU A 34 -13.60 13.43 -8.03
CA LEU A 34 -12.62 12.50 -8.59
C LEU A 34 -11.36 12.37 -7.71
N LEU A 35 -10.84 13.48 -7.18
CA LEU A 35 -9.69 13.44 -6.28
C LEU A 35 -10.00 12.73 -4.96
N ARG A 36 -11.18 12.99 -4.38
CA ARG A 36 -11.62 12.32 -3.15
C ARG A 36 -11.77 10.83 -3.39
N ASP A 37 -12.49 10.44 -4.43
CA ASP A 37 -12.75 9.03 -4.75
C ASP A 37 -11.44 8.31 -5.11
N HIS A 38 -10.50 8.97 -5.80
CA HIS A 38 -9.16 8.43 -6.06
C HIS A 38 -8.37 8.21 -4.76
N ARG A 39 -8.40 9.16 -3.84
CA ARG A 39 -7.77 9.01 -2.52
C ARG A 39 -8.39 7.87 -1.73
N ASP A 40 -9.72 7.76 -1.73
CA ASP A 40 -10.43 6.71 -1.01
C ASP A 40 -10.15 5.33 -1.64
N ASN A 41 -10.09 5.23 -2.97
CA ASN A 41 -9.74 4.01 -3.68
C ASN A 41 -8.26 3.60 -3.55
N ASN A 42 -7.34 4.55 -3.32
CA ASN A 42 -5.94 4.24 -3.05
C ASN A 42 -5.71 3.91 -1.56
N ASN A 43 -6.49 4.52 -0.68
CA ASN A 43 -6.47 4.23 0.75
C ASN A 43 -7.21 2.92 1.09
N ALA A 44 -8.18 2.47 0.30
CA ALA A 44 -8.86 1.20 0.50
C ALA A 44 -7.92 -0.03 0.45
N PRO A 45 -7.05 -0.23 -0.56
CA PRO A 45 -6.07 -1.31 -0.57
C PRO A 45 -4.99 -1.10 0.48
N MET A 46 -4.55 0.14 0.74
CA MET A 46 -3.57 0.42 1.81
C MET A 46 -4.13 0.11 3.20
N ARG A 47 -5.41 0.43 3.46
CA ARG A 47 -6.11 0.09 4.69
C ARG A 47 -6.37 -1.41 4.79
N ALA A 48 -6.69 -2.09 3.69
CA ALA A 48 -6.85 -3.55 3.66
C ALA A 48 -5.52 -4.27 3.94
N VAL A 49 -4.42 -3.81 3.34
CA VAL A 49 -3.07 -4.33 3.62
C VAL A 49 -2.69 -4.02 5.08
N SER A 50 -2.88 -2.78 5.55
CA SER A 50 -2.56 -2.36 6.92
C SER A 50 -3.38 -3.08 7.99
N ALA A 51 -4.64 -3.40 7.72
CA ALA A 51 -5.50 -4.18 8.63
C ALA A 51 -5.13 -5.67 8.65
N CYS A 52 -4.51 -6.17 7.58
CA CYS A 52 -3.97 -7.53 7.50
C CYS A 52 -2.51 -7.65 7.97
N THR A 53 -1.82 -6.53 8.22
CA THR A 53 -0.44 -6.47 8.73
C THR A 53 -0.38 -5.83 10.12
N GLY A 54 -1.37 -6.12 10.97
CA GLY A 54 -1.24 -5.84 12.40
C GLY A 54 -0.06 -6.64 12.94
N GLU A 55 0.86 -5.95 13.62
CA GLU A 55 2.06 -6.48 14.31
C GLU A 55 3.29 -6.67 13.40
N ASP A 56 3.23 -7.47 12.33
CA ASP A 56 4.42 -7.78 11.50
C ASP A 56 5.06 -6.58 10.77
N SER A 57 4.29 -5.54 10.44
CA SER A 57 4.83 -4.35 9.76
C SER A 57 5.50 -3.35 10.70
N ALA A 58 5.11 -3.33 11.98
CA ALA A 58 5.78 -2.51 12.97
C ALA A 58 7.18 -3.06 13.25
N GLU A 59 7.28 -4.38 13.50
CA GLU A 59 8.56 -5.07 13.67
C GLU A 59 9.47 -4.92 12.44
N LYS A 60 8.89 -4.99 11.23
CA LYS A 60 9.64 -4.77 10.00
C LYS A 60 10.14 -3.32 9.84
N MET A 61 9.38 -2.32 10.27
CA MET A 61 9.85 -0.93 10.28
C MET A 61 10.96 -0.73 11.31
N ASP A 62 10.83 -1.33 12.49
CA ASP A 62 11.85 -1.27 13.54
C ASP A 62 13.15 -1.92 13.06
N LEU A 63 13.06 -3.08 12.39
CA LEU A 63 14.22 -3.74 11.76
C LEU A 63 14.88 -2.87 10.68
N LEU A 64 14.11 -2.11 9.90
CA LEU A 64 14.64 -1.21 8.88
C LEU A 64 15.34 0.00 9.50
N GLU A 65 14.81 0.55 10.60
CA GLU A 65 15.45 1.63 11.35
C GLU A 65 16.75 1.13 12.01
N ASP A 66 16.75 -0.09 12.56
CA ASP A 66 17.94 -0.74 13.14
C ASP A 66 19.03 -0.96 12.09
N ILE A 67 18.68 -1.47 10.90
CA ILE A 67 19.63 -1.62 9.78
C ILE A 67 20.18 -0.25 9.35
N SER A 68 19.31 0.76 9.21
CA SER A 68 19.72 2.12 8.84
C SER A 68 20.60 2.78 9.91
N ARG A 69 20.38 2.45 11.18
CA ARG A 69 21.21 2.88 12.31
C ARG A 69 22.57 2.18 12.29
N LEU A 70 22.60 0.88 11.96
CA LEU A 70 23.83 0.11 11.83
C LEU A 70 24.67 0.59 10.64
N GLU A 71 24.07 0.95 9.52
CA GLU A 71 24.76 1.56 8.37
C GLU A 71 25.33 2.93 8.72
N ARG A 72 24.58 3.79 9.39
CA ARG A 72 25.08 5.09 9.88
C ARG A 72 26.21 4.90 10.90
N SER A 73 26.12 3.92 11.80
CA SER A 73 27.18 3.61 12.76
C SER A 73 28.42 3.01 12.10
N SER A 74 28.25 2.15 11.10
CA SER A 74 29.33 1.54 10.33
C SER A 74 30.06 2.59 9.48
N THR A 75 29.32 3.51 8.87
CA THR A 75 29.89 4.64 8.12
C THR A 75 30.60 5.65 9.02
N LEU A 76 30.07 5.91 10.23
CA LEU A 76 30.75 6.75 11.24
C LEU A 76 32.03 6.09 11.79
N ALA A 77 32.02 4.77 12.03
CA ALA A 77 33.20 4.02 12.44
C ALA A 77 34.26 3.94 11.32
N ALA A 78 33.82 3.84 10.06
CA ALA A 78 34.70 3.91 8.89
C ALA A 78 35.24 5.33 8.64
N SER A 79 34.53 6.37 9.10
CA SER A 79 34.94 7.78 9.04
C SER A 79 35.81 8.21 10.24
N GLY A 80 36.30 7.26 11.05
CA GLY A 80 37.17 7.50 12.21
C GLY A 80 38.54 8.07 11.84
N ASN A 81 38.58 9.34 11.42
CA ASN A 81 39.69 10.25 11.66
C ASN A 81 39.33 11.11 12.88
N GLN A 82 40.05 10.86 13.97
CA GLN A 82 40.34 11.69 15.16
C GLN A 82 39.59 13.02 15.32
N VAL A 83 38.91 13.20 16.47
CA VAL A 83 39.21 14.34 17.37
C VAL A 83 38.93 13.94 18.83
N ASP A 84 39.87 14.28 19.70
CA ASP A 84 39.96 14.02 21.14
C ASP A 84 38.85 14.65 22.01
N GLU A 85 38.49 13.89 23.05
CA GLU A 85 38.36 14.23 24.48
C GLU A 85 37.92 15.65 24.97
N ALA A 86 36.82 15.63 25.75
CA ALA A 86 36.48 16.42 26.95
C ALA A 86 35.97 17.89 26.92
N LYS A 87 34.70 18.07 27.36
CA LYS A 87 34.19 18.99 28.42
C LYS A 87 32.65 19.05 28.35
N GLU A 88 31.90 18.46 29.29
CA GLU A 88 31.44 19.00 30.59
C GLU A 88 30.33 20.09 30.49
N ALA A 89 29.16 19.72 31.04
CA ALA A 89 28.08 20.51 31.67
C ALA A 89 27.35 21.64 30.90
N ASN A 90 26.06 21.42 30.64
CA ASN A 90 25.03 22.37 31.13
C ASN A 90 23.64 21.72 31.28
N ASP A 91 23.09 21.91 32.48
CA ASP A 91 21.75 21.62 32.98
C ASP A 91 20.65 22.49 32.33
N VAL A 92 19.52 21.85 31.92
CA VAL A 92 18.10 22.18 32.24
C VAL A 92 17.51 23.54 31.74
N PRO A 93 16.17 23.75 31.50
CA PRO A 93 14.99 22.92 31.74
C PRO A 93 13.98 22.70 30.59
N ARG A 94 13.26 21.59 30.77
CA ARG A 94 11.89 21.25 30.38
C ARG A 94 10.85 22.31 30.79
N SER A 95 10.04 22.77 29.82
CA SER A 95 8.81 23.59 29.94
C SER A 95 8.35 23.84 28.48
N THR A 96 7.16 23.58 27.97
CA THR A 96 5.79 23.36 28.44
C THR A 96 5.00 22.81 27.23
N THR A 97 4.16 21.80 27.43
CA THR A 97 2.74 21.73 27.01
C THR A 97 2.27 20.27 27.20
N ASP A 98 2.05 19.90 28.46
CA ASP A 98 0.98 18.95 28.80
C ASP A 98 -0.32 19.73 28.63
N ASP A 99 -1.20 19.27 27.74
CA ASP A 99 -2.65 19.51 27.75
C ASP A 99 -3.24 18.96 26.43
N ARG A 100 -3.60 17.67 26.40
CA ARG A 100 -4.74 17.06 25.64
C ARG A 100 -4.66 15.54 25.50
N ASP A 101 -4.43 14.83 26.60
CA ASP A 101 -4.70 13.39 26.68
C ASP A 101 -5.83 13.15 27.67
N ASP A 102 -7.09 13.40 27.29
CA ASP A 102 -8.25 12.98 28.11
C ASP A 102 -9.62 13.02 27.39
N ALA A 103 -9.69 12.82 26.07
CA ALA A 103 -10.98 12.88 25.36
C ALA A 103 -11.26 11.79 24.30
N VAL A 104 -10.46 10.72 24.22
CA VAL A 104 -10.67 9.64 23.24
C VAL A 104 -10.56 8.26 23.89
N ALA A 105 -11.14 8.09 25.07
CA ALA A 105 -11.22 6.78 25.74
C ALA A 105 -12.67 6.29 25.98
N THR A 106 -13.69 7.09 25.65
CA THR A 106 -15.10 6.75 25.93
C THR A 106 -16.02 6.72 24.70
N ALA A 107 -15.51 6.89 23.48
CA ALA A 107 -16.31 6.76 22.25
C ALA A 107 -16.10 5.41 21.51
N ALA A 108 -15.02 4.68 21.79
CA ALA A 108 -14.71 3.42 21.12
C ALA A 108 -15.45 2.19 21.70
N ALA A 109 -16.14 2.34 22.83
CA ALA A 109 -16.84 1.26 23.52
C ALA A 109 -18.38 1.26 23.30
N HIS A 110 -18.92 2.13 22.44
CA HIS A 110 -20.38 2.21 22.21
C HIS A 110 -20.86 1.95 20.78
N VAL A 111 -19.95 1.68 19.83
CA VAL A 111 -20.35 1.37 18.44
C VAL A 111 -20.29 -0.14 18.14
N ASN A 112 -19.75 -0.94 19.06
CA ASN A 112 -19.58 -2.39 18.85
C ASN A 112 -20.74 -3.25 19.39
N GLU A 113 -21.78 -2.65 19.98
CA GLU A 113 -22.94 -3.40 20.54
C GLU A 113 -24.26 -3.16 19.78
N GLU A 114 -24.35 -2.16 18.89
CA GLU A 114 -25.56 -1.89 18.10
C GLU A 114 -25.57 -2.60 16.72
N ALA A 115 -24.46 -3.22 16.29
CA ALA A 115 -24.36 -3.90 14.99
C ALA A 115 -24.61 -5.42 15.05
N GLN A 116 -24.85 -6.01 16.23
CA GLN A 116 -25.13 -7.45 16.38
C GLN A 116 -26.55 -7.77 16.89
N ALA A 117 -27.39 -6.77 17.15
CA ALA A 117 -28.74 -6.98 17.71
C ALA A 117 -29.92 -6.71 16.75
N SER A 118 -29.72 -6.33 15.48
CA SER A 118 -30.84 -5.99 14.57
C SER A 118 -31.22 -7.06 13.53
N VAL A 119 -30.88 -8.34 13.76
CA VAL A 119 -31.19 -9.45 12.83
C VAL A 119 -32.47 -10.22 13.20
N GLN A 120 -33.22 -9.82 14.22
CA GLN A 120 -34.51 -10.46 14.52
C GLN A 120 -35.67 -9.45 14.57
N ASP A 121 -36.72 -9.83 13.85
CA ASP A 121 -38.11 -9.32 13.88
C ASP A 121 -38.48 -8.02 13.15
N VAL A 122 -38.97 -8.17 11.90
CA VAL A 122 -40.24 -7.53 11.45
C VAL A 122 -40.88 -8.34 10.28
N PRO A 123 -42.19 -8.23 9.97
CA PRO A 123 -43.10 -9.37 9.99
C PRO A 123 -43.56 -9.85 8.60
N ARG A 124 -43.80 -11.15 8.48
CA ARG A 124 -44.56 -11.76 7.37
C ARG A 124 -46.01 -11.29 7.39
N LYS A 125 -46.49 -10.64 6.32
CA LYS A 125 -47.84 -10.84 5.71
C LYS A 125 -47.91 -10.30 4.27
N ARG A 126 -48.29 -11.16 3.31
CA ARG A 126 -49.56 -11.10 2.55
C ARG A 126 -49.74 -12.37 1.71
N LYS A 127 -50.97 -12.88 1.70
CA LYS A 127 -51.50 -14.01 0.91
C LYS A 127 -52.04 -13.51 -0.44
N LEU A 128 -52.02 -14.40 -1.44
CA LEU A 128 -52.89 -14.64 -2.63
C LEU A 128 -51.96 -15.14 -3.75
N ASP A 129 -52.28 -16.02 -4.68
CA ASP A 129 -53.29 -17.08 -4.89
C ASP A 129 -52.76 -17.87 -6.12
N ASP A 130 -53.36 -19.01 -6.45
CA ASP A 130 -53.01 -19.93 -7.56
C ASP A 130 -52.90 -19.33 -8.98
N ASP A 131 -52.15 -20.08 -9.82
CA ASP A 131 -52.21 -20.25 -11.29
C ASP A 131 -52.05 -19.05 -12.25
N ASP A 132 -51.01 -19.09 -13.10
CA ASP A 132 -51.13 -19.37 -14.55
C ASP A 132 -49.77 -19.24 -15.27
N ASP A 133 -49.60 -20.07 -16.31
CA ASP A 133 -48.44 -20.22 -17.18
C ASP A 133 -47.86 -18.92 -17.79
N ASP A 134 -46.53 -18.77 -17.78
CA ASP A 134 -45.84 -18.01 -18.85
C ASP A 134 -44.39 -18.52 -19.04
N ASP A 135 -44.18 -19.21 -20.16
CA ASP A 135 -42.90 -19.63 -20.71
C ASP A 135 -42.04 -18.38 -21.06
N GLY A 136 -41.23 -17.93 -20.10
CA GLY A 136 -40.31 -16.80 -20.27
C GLY A 136 -38.84 -17.21 -20.40
N ASP A 137 -38.33 -17.21 -21.63
CA ASP A 137 -36.94 -17.43 -22.06
C ASP A 137 -35.83 -16.92 -21.10
N SER A 138 -35.15 -17.83 -20.40
CA SER A 138 -34.01 -17.55 -19.52
C SER A 138 -32.63 -17.74 -20.21
N SER A 139 -32.51 -17.32 -21.48
CA SER A 139 -31.29 -17.50 -22.30
C SER A 139 -30.22 -16.40 -22.11
N ALA A 140 -30.61 -15.21 -21.64
CA ALA A 140 -29.69 -14.06 -21.52
C ALA A 140 -28.82 -14.08 -20.24
N SER A 141 -29.34 -14.60 -19.12
CA SER A 141 -28.64 -14.63 -17.82
C SER A 141 -27.41 -15.56 -17.82
N GLY A 142 -27.52 -16.73 -18.46
CA GLY A 142 -26.41 -17.70 -18.55
C GLY A 142 -25.22 -17.20 -19.39
N LYS A 143 -25.47 -16.36 -20.41
CA LYS A 143 -24.40 -15.78 -21.24
C LYS A 143 -23.57 -14.76 -20.46
N LEU A 144 -24.22 -13.93 -19.65
CA LEU A 144 -23.53 -12.96 -18.77
C LEU A 144 -22.70 -13.68 -17.71
N LEU A 145 -23.24 -14.73 -17.08
CA LEU A 145 -22.51 -15.52 -16.09
C LEU A 145 -21.26 -16.18 -16.69
N LYS A 146 -21.36 -16.68 -17.93
CA LYS A 146 -20.23 -17.25 -18.66
C LYS A 146 -19.17 -16.20 -19.03
N LEU A 147 -19.60 -14.99 -19.41
CA LEU A 147 -18.69 -13.87 -19.66
C LEU A 147 -17.95 -13.45 -18.38
N VAL A 148 -18.65 -13.36 -17.25
CA VAL A 148 -18.06 -13.08 -15.93
C VAL A 148 -17.05 -14.16 -15.54
N GLY A 149 -17.37 -15.44 -15.79
CA GLY A 149 -16.45 -16.55 -15.56
C GLY A 149 -15.16 -16.43 -16.38
N LEU A 150 -15.29 -16.13 -17.68
CA LEU A 150 -14.13 -15.93 -18.57
C LEU A 150 -13.29 -14.71 -18.16
N MET A 151 -13.92 -13.61 -17.74
CA MET A 151 -13.21 -12.42 -17.25
C MET A 151 -12.47 -12.69 -15.93
N ASN A 152 -13.05 -13.50 -15.05
CA ASN A 152 -12.41 -13.85 -13.78
C ASN A 152 -11.20 -14.77 -14.01
N GLU A 153 -11.32 -15.76 -14.89
CA GLU A 153 -10.20 -16.62 -15.30
C GLU A 153 -9.13 -15.80 -16.05
N ALA A 154 -9.56 -14.84 -16.88
CA ALA A 154 -8.66 -13.90 -17.53
C ALA A 154 -7.87 -13.07 -16.49
N SER A 155 -8.57 -12.53 -15.50
CA SER A 155 -7.94 -11.74 -14.44
C SER A 155 -7.05 -12.58 -13.53
N LYS A 156 -7.30 -13.89 -13.41
CA LYS A 156 -6.50 -14.81 -12.61
C LYS A 156 -5.15 -15.07 -13.28
N HIS A 157 -5.13 -15.45 -14.56
CA HIS A 157 -3.86 -15.70 -15.25
C HIS A 157 -2.98 -14.44 -15.31
N GLU A 158 -3.59 -13.26 -15.42
CA GLU A 158 -2.84 -12.00 -15.41
C GLU A 158 -2.14 -11.78 -14.06
N ARG A 159 -2.83 -12.05 -12.95
CA ARG A 159 -2.24 -11.96 -11.60
C ARG A 159 -1.13 -12.99 -11.40
N ASP A 160 -1.33 -14.20 -11.88
CA ASP A 160 -0.34 -15.27 -11.77
C ASP A 160 0.91 -14.95 -12.60
N LEU A 161 0.74 -14.38 -13.80
CA LEU A 161 1.85 -13.92 -14.63
C LEU A 161 2.63 -12.79 -13.94
N ARG A 162 1.94 -11.80 -13.36
CA ARG A 162 2.60 -10.71 -12.61
C ARG A 162 3.40 -11.24 -11.43
N ARG A 163 2.84 -12.20 -10.68
CA ARG A 163 3.52 -12.86 -9.57
C ARG A 163 4.78 -13.59 -10.06
N PHE A 164 4.66 -14.39 -11.11
CA PHE A 164 5.77 -15.12 -11.70
C PHE A 164 6.90 -14.20 -12.15
N MET A 165 6.56 -13.09 -12.83
CA MET A 165 7.55 -12.11 -13.29
C MET A 165 8.31 -11.47 -12.12
N PHE A 166 7.59 -11.09 -11.06
CA PHE A 166 8.19 -10.53 -9.86
C PHE A 166 9.10 -11.54 -9.15
N GLU A 167 8.63 -12.77 -8.96
CA GLU A 167 9.41 -13.83 -8.31
C GLU A 167 10.69 -14.14 -9.11
N ARG A 168 10.59 -14.17 -10.45
CA ARG A 168 11.75 -14.35 -11.31
C ARG A 168 12.76 -13.21 -11.19
N GLU A 169 12.30 -11.96 -11.15
CA GLU A 169 13.17 -10.79 -10.99
C GLU A 169 13.90 -10.80 -9.63
N VAL A 170 13.19 -11.17 -8.55
CA VAL A 170 13.78 -11.29 -7.21
C VAL A 170 14.84 -12.40 -7.18
N GLU A 171 14.56 -13.54 -7.79
CA GLU A 171 15.48 -14.67 -7.87
C GLU A 171 16.74 -14.33 -8.69
N GLU A 172 16.60 -13.59 -9.79
CA GLU A 172 17.73 -13.11 -10.59
C GLU A 172 18.62 -12.15 -9.78
N ARG A 173 18.04 -11.16 -9.10
CA ARG A 173 18.80 -10.26 -8.22
C ARG A 173 19.47 -10.97 -7.05
N LYS A 174 18.87 -12.07 -6.57
CA LYS A 174 19.51 -12.91 -5.56
C LYS A 174 20.72 -13.62 -6.15
N ARG A 175 20.59 -14.23 -7.33
CA ARG A 175 21.73 -14.86 -8.03
C ARG A 175 22.87 -13.89 -8.29
N ASP A 176 22.58 -12.66 -8.70
CA ASP A 176 23.61 -11.65 -8.93
C ASP A 176 24.37 -11.31 -7.65
N ARG A 177 23.65 -11.13 -6.53
CA ARG A 177 24.27 -10.90 -5.22
C ARG A 177 25.11 -12.09 -4.76
N ASP A 178 24.62 -13.31 -4.97
CA ASP A 178 25.33 -14.53 -4.60
C ASP A 178 26.60 -14.71 -5.44
N ALA A 179 26.54 -14.45 -6.75
CA ALA A 179 27.69 -14.49 -7.65
C ALA A 179 28.75 -13.44 -7.28
N GLN A 180 28.33 -12.21 -6.96
CA GLN A 180 29.24 -11.17 -6.48
C GLN A 180 29.89 -11.57 -5.15
N THR A 181 29.12 -12.13 -4.22
CA THR A 181 29.62 -12.60 -2.92
C THR A 181 30.65 -13.71 -3.11
N GLN A 182 30.40 -14.68 -3.99
CA GLN A 182 31.35 -15.74 -4.32
C GLN A 182 32.63 -15.19 -4.92
N GLN A 183 32.54 -14.21 -5.84
CA GLN A 183 33.72 -13.57 -6.42
C GLN A 183 34.57 -12.87 -5.34
N ILE A 184 33.92 -12.13 -4.44
CA ILE A 184 34.61 -11.47 -3.32
C ILE A 184 35.29 -12.51 -2.41
N GLN A 185 34.59 -13.59 -2.07
CA GLN A 185 35.16 -14.67 -1.24
C GLN A 185 36.38 -15.32 -1.90
N MET A 186 36.31 -15.59 -3.22
CA MET A 186 37.45 -16.12 -3.97
C MET A 186 38.65 -15.16 -3.96
N LEU A 187 38.40 -13.87 -4.19
CA LEU A 187 39.46 -12.85 -4.17
C LEU A 187 40.09 -12.75 -2.78
N GLN A 188 39.27 -12.68 -1.73
CA GLN A 188 39.74 -12.68 -0.34
C GLN A 188 40.59 -13.92 -0.04
N HIS A 189 40.11 -15.12 -0.41
CA HIS A 189 40.85 -16.35 -0.20
C HIS A 189 42.19 -16.36 -0.94
N SER A 190 42.22 -15.90 -2.21
CA SER A 190 43.46 -15.82 -2.99
C SER A 190 44.46 -14.84 -2.39
N LEU A 191 44.00 -13.69 -1.88
CA LEU A 191 44.84 -12.68 -1.25
C LEU A 191 45.44 -13.23 0.05
N THR A 192 44.63 -13.88 0.88
CA THR A 192 45.10 -14.54 2.11
C THR A 192 46.17 -15.59 1.80
N ALA A 193 45.96 -16.42 0.77
CA ALA A 193 46.94 -17.44 0.39
C ALA A 193 48.29 -16.84 -0.06
N VAL A 194 48.27 -15.75 -0.81
CA VAL A 194 49.51 -15.04 -1.22
C VAL A 194 50.21 -14.42 -0.02
N LEU A 195 49.47 -13.76 0.88
CA LEU A 195 50.02 -13.17 2.10
C LEU A 195 50.67 -14.25 2.98
N ASP A 196 49.99 -15.38 3.19
CA ASP A 196 50.54 -16.52 3.95
C ASP A 196 51.82 -17.08 3.32
N ALA A 197 51.87 -17.17 1.99
CA ALA A 197 53.05 -17.64 1.27
C ALA A 197 54.23 -16.68 1.40
N LEU A 198 53.98 -15.36 1.39
CA LEU A 198 55.00 -14.32 1.60
C LEU A 198 55.53 -14.35 3.04
N ILE A 199 54.63 -14.47 4.02
CA ILE A 199 55.00 -14.56 5.45
C ILE A 199 55.87 -15.79 5.69
N LYS A 200 55.55 -16.94 5.10
CA LYS A 200 56.34 -18.18 5.25
C LYS A 200 57.74 -18.14 4.62
N LYS A 201 58.02 -17.15 3.77
CA LYS A 201 59.34 -16.98 3.11
C LYS A 201 60.23 -15.93 3.76
N LEU A 202 59.72 -15.20 4.74
CA LEU A 202 60.47 -14.31 5.64
C LEU A 202 60.96 -15.11 6.85
#